data_AF-A0A3B0X3U8-F1
#
_entry.id   AF-A0A3B0X3U8-F1
#
_cell.length_a   1.000
_cell.length_b   1.000
_cell.length_c   1.000
_cell.angle_alpha   90.00
_cell.angle_beta   90.00
_cell.angle_gamma   90.00
#
_symmetry.space_group_name_H-M   'P 1'
#
loop_
_entity.id
_entity.type
_entity.pdbx_description
1 polymer ?
#
loop_
_entity_poly.entity_id
_entity_poly.type
_entity_poly.pdbx_seq_one_letter_code
_entity_poly.pdbx_strand_id
1 'polypeptide(L)'
;MRDTMIDMMVMMMPLMKPFMWFAATVAILGLIFIIANIALKKDGQKATTWISRIVLIAAVFFLSAQAAGYFLNMPPTINFGDSSKFEFILVSFWQIGAAFLVASILLKLIGGSGKTAEA
;
A
#
# COMPACT_ATOMS: atom_id res chain seq x y z
N MET A 1 -16.33 -24.06 0.33
CA MET A 1 -15.78 -22.86 -0.35
C MET A 1 -15.68 -21.69 0.61
N ARG A 2 -16.77 -21.28 1.28
CA ARG A 2 -16.74 -20.21 2.29
C ARG A 2 -15.74 -20.49 3.42
N ASP A 3 -15.78 -21.70 3.99
CA ASP A 3 -14.87 -22.09 5.08
C ASP A 3 -13.41 -22.08 4.65
N THR A 4 -13.12 -22.59 3.45
CA THR A 4 -11.78 -22.54 2.84
C THR A 4 -11.28 -21.08 2.68
N MET A 5 -12.15 -20.15 2.30
CA MET A 5 -11.78 -18.73 2.20
C MET A 5 -11.52 -18.10 3.57
N ILE A 6 -12.31 -18.48 4.58
CA ILE A 6 -12.10 -18.03 5.97
C ILE A 6 -10.76 -18.57 6.50
N ASP A 7 -10.47 -19.85 6.29
CA ASP A 7 -9.19 -20.46 6.71
C ASP A 7 -8.00 -19.75 6.05
N MET A 8 -8.10 -19.44 4.76
CA MET A 8 -7.09 -18.65 4.06
C MET A 8 -6.92 -17.25 4.66
N MET A 9 -8.02 -16.53 4.95
CA MET A 9 -7.93 -15.22 5.59
C MET A 9 -7.26 -15.30 6.95
N VAL A 10 -7.61 -16.29 7.77
CA VAL A 10 -7.03 -16.50 9.10
C VAL A 10 -5.53 -16.79 9.02
N MET A 11 -5.12 -17.66 8.09
CA MET A 11 -3.69 -17.95 7.88
C MET A 11 -2.90 -16.72 7.41
N MET A 12 -3.52 -15.81 6.67
CA MET A 12 -2.87 -14.61 6.17
C MET A 12 -2.83 -13.46 7.20
N MET A 13 -3.72 -13.42 8.19
CA MET A 13 -3.82 -12.33 9.18
C MET A 13 -2.48 -11.92 9.83
N PRO A 14 -1.61 -12.85 10.30
CA PRO A 14 -0.34 -12.49 10.92
C PRO A 14 0.61 -11.73 9.98
N LEU A 15 0.50 -11.98 8.67
CA LEU A 15 1.35 -11.38 7.64
C LEU A 15 0.83 -10.03 7.14
N MET A 16 -0.41 -9.65 7.46
CA MET A 16 -1.03 -8.42 6.97
C MET A 16 -0.32 -7.16 7.46
N LYS A 17 0.06 -7.13 8.75
CA LYS A 17 0.79 -5.99 9.33
C LYS A 17 2.21 -5.87 8.78
N PRO A 18 3.02 -6.94 8.69
CA PRO A 18 4.30 -6.91 7.97
C PRO A 18 4.17 -6.45 6.51
N PHE A 19 3.18 -6.98 5.78
CA PHE A 19 2.97 -6.65 4.37
C PHE A 19 2.59 -5.16 4.17
N MET A 20 1.74 -4.61 5.04
CA MET A 20 1.43 -3.20 5.04
C MET A 20 2.70 -2.35 5.27
N TRP A 21 3.53 -2.69 6.25
CA TRP A 21 4.77 -1.96 6.52
C TRP A 21 5.78 -2.06 5.37
N PHE A 22 5.84 -3.21 4.70
CA PHE A 22 6.61 -3.37 3.47
C PHE A 22 6.13 -2.38 2.40
N ALA A 23 4.84 -2.35 2.10
CA ALA A 23 4.27 -1.43 1.12
C ALA A 23 4.48 0.05 1.50
N ALA A 24 4.37 0.39 2.78
CA ALA A 24 4.64 1.73 3.29
C ALA A 24 6.11 2.13 3.10
N THR A 25 7.04 1.23 3.40
CA THR A 25 8.48 1.46 3.19
C THR A 25 8.78 1.69 1.72
N VAL A 26 8.20 0.86 0.84
CA VAL A 26 8.36 1.01 -0.61
C VAL A 26 7.80 2.36 -1.10
N ALA A 27 6.65 2.81 -0.57
CA ALA A 27 6.09 4.11 -0.91
C ALA A 27 6.99 5.28 -0.47
N ILE A 28 7.56 5.21 0.75
CA ILE A 28 8.51 6.20 1.26
C ILE A 28 9.77 6.25 0.39
N LEU A 29 10.32 5.09 0.00
CA LEU A 29 11.46 5.03 -0.92
C LEU A 29 11.13 5.69 -2.26
N GLY A 30 9.93 5.46 -2.79
CA GLY A 30 9.45 6.13 -4.01
C GLY A 30 9.47 7.64 -3.91
N LEU A 31 9.02 8.18 -2.77
CA LEU A 31 9.03 9.61 -2.50
C LEU A 31 10.47 10.16 -2.43
N ILE A 32 11.38 9.45 -1.74
CA ILE A 32 12.80 9.81 -1.67
C ILE A 32 13.42 9.81 -3.08
N PHE A 33 13.13 8.82 -3.92
CA PHE A 33 13.62 8.78 -5.30
C PHE A 33 13.11 9.97 -6.12
N ILE A 34 11.85 10.38 -5.96
CA ILE A 34 11.32 11.56 -6.63
C ILE A 34 12.08 12.82 -6.21
N ILE A 35 12.27 13.01 -4.90
CA ILE A 35 13.01 14.17 -4.38
C ILE A 35 14.46 14.16 -4.89
N ALA A 36 15.11 12.98 -4.89
CA ALA A 36 16.46 12.82 -5.42
C ALA A 36 16.55 13.10 -6.93
N ASN A 37 15.58 12.66 -7.72
CA ASN A 37 15.54 12.93 -9.15
C ASN A 37 15.37 14.43 -9.43
N ILE A 38 14.54 15.14 -8.64
CA ILE A 38 14.36 16.59 -8.75
C ILE A 38 15.65 17.32 -8.35
N ALA A 39 16.29 16.94 -7.23
CA ALA A 39 17.48 17.60 -6.73
C ALA A 39 18.73 17.33 -7.57
N LEU A 40 18.91 16.10 -8.05
CA LEU A 40 20.11 15.66 -8.78
C LEU A 40 19.97 15.71 -10.30
N LYS A 41 18.78 16.06 -10.83
CA LYS A 41 18.44 16.05 -12.26
C LYS A 41 18.81 14.74 -12.96
N LYS A 42 18.72 13.61 -12.25
CA LYS A 42 19.00 12.28 -12.80
C LYS A 42 17.71 11.62 -13.28
N ASP A 43 17.79 10.93 -14.41
CA ASP A 43 16.67 10.19 -14.96
C ASP A 43 16.46 8.85 -14.23
N GLY A 44 15.74 8.92 -13.10
CA GLY A 44 15.33 7.76 -12.31
C GLY A 44 13.92 7.26 -12.64
N GLN A 45 13.34 7.62 -13.79
CA GLN A 45 11.92 7.37 -14.10
C GLN A 45 11.53 5.88 -14.04
N LYS A 46 12.43 4.97 -14.46
CA LYS A 46 12.16 3.53 -14.43
C LYS A 46 11.96 3.03 -13.00
N ALA A 47 12.79 3.46 -12.06
CA ALA A 47 12.69 3.05 -10.66
C ALA A 47 11.39 3.56 -10.02
N THR A 48 11.07 4.85 -10.19
CA THR A 48 9.83 5.43 -9.66
C THR A 48 8.58 4.77 -10.24
N THR A 49 8.60 4.39 -11.52
CA THR A 49 7.49 3.65 -12.16
C THR A 49 7.28 2.27 -11.54
N TRP A 50 8.37 1.52 -11.30
CA TRP A 50 8.28 0.22 -10.64
C TRP A 50 7.78 0.34 -9.20
N ILE A 51 8.29 1.31 -8.45
CA ILE A 51 7.84 1.57 -7.08
C ILE A 51 6.35 1.91 -7.04
N SER A 52 5.89 2.82 -7.90
CA SER A 52 4.46 3.17 -8.01
C SER A 52 3.60 1.92 -8.30
N ARG A 53 4.04 1.02 -9.18
CA ARG A 53 3.32 -0.23 -9.47
C ARG A 53 3.24 -1.16 -8.26
N ILE A 54 4.33 -1.32 -7.51
CA ILE A 54 4.34 -2.17 -6.30
C ILE A 54 3.36 -1.61 -5.26
N VAL A 55 3.36 -0.30 -5.02
CA VAL A 55 2.43 0.36 -4.10
C VAL A 55 0.98 0.21 -4.59
N LEU A 56 0.75 0.33 -5.90
CA LEU A 56 -0.57 0.12 -6.50
C LEU A 56 -1.08 -1.32 -6.30
N ILE A 57 -0.22 -2.32 -6.48
CA ILE A 57 -0.58 -3.73 -6.22
C ILE A 57 -0.98 -3.91 -4.75
N ALA A 58 -0.23 -3.32 -3.81
CA ALA A 58 -0.60 -3.35 -2.40
C ALA A 58 -1.96 -2.66 -2.14
N ALA A 59 -2.21 -1.50 -2.77
CA ALA A 59 -3.49 -0.80 -2.67
C ALA A 59 -4.67 -1.68 -3.13
N VAL A 60 -4.55 -2.28 -4.31
CA VAL A 60 -5.57 -3.18 -4.88
C VAL A 60 -5.78 -4.40 -3.98
N PHE A 61 -4.70 -4.97 -3.44
CA PHE A 61 -4.78 -6.09 -2.51
C PHE A 61 -5.60 -5.75 -1.27
N PHE A 62 -5.30 -4.64 -0.58
CA PHE A 62 -5.99 -4.25 0.64
C PHE A 62 -7.47 -3.90 0.39
N LEU A 63 -7.78 -3.22 -0.72
CA LEU A 63 -9.17 -2.94 -1.11
C LEU A 63 -9.95 -4.22 -1.43
N SER A 64 -9.34 -5.15 -2.17
CA SER A 64 -9.95 -6.43 -2.50
C SER A 64 -10.16 -7.31 -1.26
N ALA A 65 -9.18 -7.33 -0.34
CA ALA A 65 -9.28 -8.05 0.93
C ALA A 65 -10.40 -7.47 1.82
N GLN A 66 -10.59 -6.15 1.84
CA GLN A 66 -11.74 -5.56 2.52
C GLN A 66 -13.07 -6.03 1.89
N ALA A 67 -13.18 -6.00 0.57
CA ALA A 67 -14.39 -6.44 -0.14
C ALA A 67 -14.71 -7.92 0.14
N ALA A 68 -13.69 -8.79 0.11
CA ALA A 68 -13.82 -10.19 0.48
C ALA A 68 -14.25 -10.36 1.95
N GLY A 69 -13.68 -9.57 2.85
CA GLY A 69 -14.07 -9.53 4.27
C GLY A 69 -15.54 -9.15 4.46
N TYR A 70 -16.03 -8.13 3.77
CA TYR A 70 -17.45 -7.78 3.80
C TYR A 70 -18.33 -8.90 3.27
N PHE A 71 -17.94 -9.55 2.16
CA PHE A 71 -18.69 -10.68 1.60
C PHE A 71 -18.79 -11.87 2.59
N LEU A 72 -17.77 -12.06 3.41
CA LEU A 72 -17.73 -13.13 4.41
C LEU A 72 -18.35 -12.74 5.76
N ASN A 73 -18.79 -11.49 5.93
CA ASN A 73 -19.19 -10.87 7.20
C ASN A 73 -18.06 -10.81 8.25
N MET A 74 -16.81 -10.66 7.80
CA MET A 74 -15.61 -10.53 8.62
C MET A 74 -14.73 -9.37 8.09
N PRO A 75 -15.11 -8.10 8.34
CA PRO A 75 -14.35 -6.96 7.82
C PRO A 75 -12.95 -6.88 8.50
N PRO A 76 -11.85 -6.94 7.73
CA PRO A 76 -10.51 -7.01 8.27
C PRO A 76 -9.99 -5.64 8.74
N THR A 77 -9.23 -5.64 9.84
CA THR A 77 -8.60 -4.45 10.43
C THR A 77 -7.18 -4.77 10.90
N ILE A 78 -6.28 -3.78 10.90
CA ILE A 78 -4.94 -3.88 11.50
C ILE A 78 -4.92 -3.11 12.81
N ASN A 79 -4.42 -3.72 13.89
CA ASN A 79 -4.17 -3.04 15.15
C ASN A 79 -2.82 -2.31 15.14
N PHE A 80 -2.87 -0.99 15.26
CA PHE A 80 -1.73 -0.09 15.43
C PHE A 80 -1.43 0.28 16.89
N GLY A 81 -2.32 -0.06 17.81
CA GLY A 81 -2.10 0.17 19.23
C GLY A 81 -1.12 -0.82 19.86
N ASP A 82 -0.65 -0.48 21.06
CA ASP A 82 0.21 -1.33 21.88
C ASP A 82 -0.62 -2.36 22.65
N SER A 83 -0.54 -3.63 22.21
CA SER A 83 -1.25 -4.73 22.87
C SER A 83 -0.77 -4.99 24.30
N SER A 84 0.45 -4.55 24.66
CA SER A 84 0.96 -4.67 26.04
C SER A 84 0.32 -3.64 27.00
N LYS A 85 -0.30 -2.59 26.45
CA LYS A 85 -0.99 -1.53 27.19
C LYS A 85 -2.50 -1.51 26.98
N PHE A 86 -3.05 -2.55 26.35
CA PHE A 86 -4.47 -2.63 25.98
C PHE A 86 -4.95 -1.48 25.08
N GLU A 87 -4.05 -0.91 24.28
CA GLU A 87 -4.41 0.10 23.28
C GLU A 87 -4.78 -0.58 21.96
N PHE A 88 -5.98 -0.30 21.46
CA PHE A 88 -6.50 -0.87 20.22
C PHE A 88 -6.84 0.24 19.23
N ILE A 89 -5.91 0.53 18.33
CA ILE A 89 -6.11 1.46 17.22
C ILE A 89 -6.35 0.61 15.97
N LEU A 90 -7.61 0.25 15.75
CA LEU A 90 -8.02 -0.59 14.62
C LEU A 90 -8.23 0.27 13.38
N VAL A 91 -7.39 0.06 12.37
CA VAL A 91 -7.52 0.74 11.08
C VAL A 91 -8.04 -0.28 10.06
N SER A 92 -9.09 0.09 9.34
CA SER A 92 -9.71 -0.78 8.34
C SER A 92 -8.83 -0.92 7.10
N PHE A 93 -8.89 -2.08 6.44
CA PHE A 93 -8.08 -2.34 5.25
C PHE A 93 -8.39 -1.37 4.11
N TRP A 94 -9.63 -0.90 3.97
CA TRP A 94 -9.95 0.10 2.96
C TRP A 94 -9.21 1.43 3.17
N GLN A 95 -8.98 1.85 4.42
CA GLN A 95 -8.26 3.09 4.73
C GLN A 95 -6.79 2.96 4.32
N ILE A 96 -6.19 1.80 4.61
CA ILE A 96 -4.83 1.44 4.21
C ILE A 96 -4.73 1.38 2.69
N GLY A 97 -5.65 0.68 2.04
CA GLY A 97 -5.71 0.55 0.58
C GLY A 97 -5.90 1.89 -0.12
N ALA A 98 -6.78 2.76 0.39
CA ALA A 98 -6.98 4.11 -0.13
C ALA A 98 -5.72 4.97 0.01
N ALA A 99 -5.04 4.91 1.16
CA ALA A 99 -3.78 5.63 1.37
C ALA A 99 -2.71 5.19 0.36
N PHE A 100 -2.54 3.89 0.14
CA PHE A 100 -1.60 3.38 -0.88
C PHE A 100 -2.04 3.71 -2.30
N LEU A 101 -3.34 3.72 -2.59
CA LEU A 101 -3.84 4.11 -3.90
C LEU A 101 -3.43 5.56 -4.21
N VAL A 102 -3.72 6.48 -3.29
CA VAL A 102 -3.33 7.88 -3.40
C VAL A 102 -1.82 8.02 -3.55
N ALA A 103 -1.03 7.35 -2.70
CA ALA A 103 0.43 7.37 -2.80
C ALA A 103 0.91 6.87 -4.17
N SER A 104 0.38 5.77 -4.69
CA SER A 104 0.78 5.23 -5.99
C SER A 104 0.49 6.17 -7.15
N ILE A 105 -0.65 6.88 -7.10
CA ILE A 105 -1.05 7.88 -8.10
C ILE A 105 -0.10 9.07 -8.04
N LEU A 106 0.17 9.61 -6.85
CA LEU A 106 1.09 10.73 -6.68
C LEU A 106 2.50 10.38 -7.17
N LEU A 107 3.01 9.19 -6.82
CA LEU A 107 4.30 8.71 -7.30
C LEU A 107 4.36 8.61 -8.83
N LYS A 108 3.26 8.17 -9.47
CA LYS A 108 3.18 8.06 -10.93
C LYS A 108 3.12 9.43 -11.61
N LEU A 109 2.28 10.33 -11.11
CA LEU A 109 2.09 11.67 -11.69
C LEU A 109 3.36 12.50 -11.59
N ILE A 110 3.97 12.55 -10.41
CA ILE A 110 5.17 13.35 -10.17
C ILE A 110 6.39 12.69 -10.83
N GLY A 111 6.52 11.36 -10.74
CA GLY A 111 7.61 10.61 -11.35
C GLY A 111 7.56 10.56 -12.89
N GLY A 112 6.38 10.71 -13.49
CA GLY A 112 6.19 10.68 -14.95
C GLY A 112 6.29 12.04 -15.65
N SER A 113 6.24 13.15 -14.90
CA SER A 113 6.17 14.51 -15.47
C SER A 113 7.44 14.98 -16.20
N GLY A 114 8.53 14.21 -16.16
CA GLY A 114 9.76 14.55 -16.88
C GLY A 114 9.67 14.38 -18.40
N LYS A 115 8.60 13.82 -18.95
CA LYS A 115 8.44 13.60 -20.40
C LYS A 115 7.76 14.73 -21.18
N THR A 116 7.07 15.65 -20.51
CA THR A 116 6.23 16.67 -21.18
C THR A 116 6.91 18.02 -21.39
N ALA A 117 8.14 18.21 -20.89
CA ALA A 117 8.86 19.48 -21.00
C ALA A 117 9.75 19.58 -22.24
N GLU A 118 9.86 18.53 -23.06
CA GLU A 118 10.72 18.48 -24.26
C GLU A 118 9.93 18.14 -25.54
N ALA A 119 8.69 18.62 -25.67
CA ALA A 119 7.90 18.52 -26.91
C ALA A 119 7.71 19.89 -27.55
#